data_AF-A0A7Y2NNZ2-F1
#
_entry.id   AF-A0A7Y2NNZ2-F1
#
_cell.length_a   1.000
_cell.length_b   1.000
_cell.length_c   1.000
_cell.angle_alpha   90.00
_cell.angle_beta   90.00
_cell.angle_gamma   90.00
#
_symmetry.space_group_name_H-M   'P 1'
#
loop_
_entity.id
_entity.type
_entity.pdbx_description
1 polymer ?
#
loop_
_entity_poly.entity_id
_entity_poly.type
_entity_poly.pdbx_seq_one_letter_code
_entity_poly.pdbx_strand_id
1 'polypeptide(L)' 'MIWTREGDAVSRPIYLDFNASTPIGPEAALAMRPFLTDHYGNPSSLHWAGVPAKKAVEEARAQVAGILGCDPTEVVF' A
#
# COMPACT_ATOMS: atom_id res chain seq x y z
N MET A 1 -19.90 -15.12 10.37
CA MET A 1 -20.59 -16.44 10.45
C MET A 1 -21.04 -16.76 9.03
N ILE A 2 -20.43 -17.74 8.37
CA ILE A 2 -20.81 -18.16 7.01
C ILE A 2 -21.56 -19.47 7.17
N TRP A 3 -22.84 -19.50 6.78
CA TRP A 3 -23.67 -20.70 6.71
C TRP A 3 -23.56 -21.30 5.32
N THR A 4 -23.27 -22.59 5.21
CA THR A 4 -23.47 -23.37 3.97
C THR A 4 -24.27 -24.62 4.31
N ARG A 5 -25.42 -24.80 3.66
CA ARG A 5 -26.16 -26.07 3.66
C ARG A 5 -25.41 -27.09 2.80
N GLU A 6 -25.49 -28.34 3.22
CA GLU A 6 -24.88 -29.48 2.56
C GLU A 6 -25.61 -29.77 1.23
N GLY A 7 -24.96 -29.52 0.09
CA GLY A 7 -25.50 -29.84 -1.24
C GLY A 7 -25.18 -28.86 -2.38
N ASP A 8 -24.79 -27.62 -2.09
CA ASP A 8 -24.47 -26.65 -3.15
C ASP A 8 -23.00 -26.75 -3.58
N ALA A 9 -22.77 -26.85 -4.91
CA ALA A 9 -21.45 -26.74 -5.51
C ALA A 9 -20.70 -25.54 -4.90
N VAL A 10 -19.50 -25.77 -4.35
CA VAL A 10 -18.74 -24.81 -3.52
C VAL A 10 -18.87 -23.39 -4.06
N SER A 11 -19.82 -22.63 -3.50
CA SER A 11 -20.08 -21.27 -3.94
C SER A 11 -18.86 -20.46 -3.56
N ARG A 12 -18.20 -19.82 -4.55
CA ARG A 12 -17.06 -18.95 -4.26
C ARG A 12 -17.47 -17.93 -3.20
N PRO A 13 -16.67 -17.75 -2.14
CA PRO A 13 -17.00 -16.78 -1.10
C PRO A 13 -17.08 -15.38 -1.73
N ILE A 14 -18.10 -14.61 -1.35
CA ILE A 14 -18.27 -13.20 -1.75
C ILE A 14 -17.72 -12.33 -0.62
N TYR A 15 -16.75 -11.48 -0.94
CA TYR A 15 -16.15 -10.56 0.02
C TYR A 15 -16.91 -9.23 0.04
N LEU A 16 -17.66 -8.98 1.12
CA LEU A 16 -18.48 -7.77 1.31
C LEU A 16 -18.00 -6.92 2.50
N ASP A 17 -16.75 -7.09 2.92
CA ASP A 17 -16.17 -6.45 4.11
C ASP A 17 -15.07 -5.42 3.76
N PHE A 18 -15.29 -4.65 2.69
CA PHE A 18 -14.37 -3.59 2.25
C PHE A 18 -14.18 -2.46 3.28
N ASN A 19 -15.08 -2.36 4.26
CA ASN A 19 -14.94 -1.44 5.38
C ASN A 19 -13.90 -1.92 6.40
N ALA A 20 -13.68 -3.24 6.55
CA ALA A 20 -12.65 -3.77 7.45
C ALA A 20 -11.26 -3.68 6.82
N SER A 21 -11.12 -4.08 5.56
CA SER A 21 -9.90 -3.92 4.77
C SER A 21 -10.19 -4.11 3.29
N THR A 22 -9.23 -3.75 2.44
CA THR A 22 -9.34 -3.92 0.99
C THR A 22 -8.20 -4.78 0.48
N PRO A 23 -8.41 -5.59 -0.58
CA PRO A 23 -7.30 -6.22 -1.29
C PRO A 23 -6.32 -5.16 -1.79
N ILE A 24 -5.02 -5.46 -1.74
CA ILE A 24 -4.00 -4.56 -2.27
C ILE A 24 -4.24 -4.39 -3.78
N GLY A 25 -4.39 -3.14 -4.23
CA GLY A 25 -4.47 -2.81 -5.65
C GLY A 25 -3.22 -3.27 -6.40
N PRO A 26 -3.33 -3.82 -7.62
CA PRO A 26 -2.18 -4.28 -8.39
C PRO A 26 -1.08 -3.21 -8.54
N GLU A 27 -1.48 -1.97 -8.75
CA GLU A 27 -0.58 -0.82 -8.91
C GLU A 27 0.19 -0.53 -7.61
N ALA A 28 -0.47 -0.63 -6.46
CA ALA A 28 0.17 -0.47 -5.15
C ALA A 28 1.17 -1.60 -4.87
N ALA A 29 0.81 -2.85 -5.20
CA ALA A 29 1.72 -3.99 -5.06
C ALA A 29 2.96 -3.83 -5.96
N LEU A 30 2.78 -3.38 -7.21
CA LEU A 30 3.87 -3.13 -8.15
C LEU A 30 4.77 -1.98 -7.69
N ALA A 31 4.21 -0.90 -7.18
CA ALA A 31 4.96 0.24 -6.66
C ALA A 31 5.80 -0.13 -5.43
N MET A 32 5.30 -1.02 -4.56
CA MET A 32 6.01 -1.46 -3.36
C MET A 32 7.13 -2.46 -3.65
N ARG A 33 7.01 -3.27 -4.70
CA ARG A 33 7.94 -4.38 -4.99
C ARG A 33 9.43 -3.99 -4.95
N PRO A 34 9.90 -2.89 -5.56
CA PRO A 34 11.32 -2.51 -5.52
C PRO A 34 11.84 -2.31 -4.09
N PHE A 35 11.01 -1.85 -3.16
CA PHE A 35 11.40 -1.58 -1.77
C PHE A 35 11.43 -2.83 -0.89
N LEU A 36 10.86 -3.93 -1.38
CA LEU A 36 10.95 -5.25 -0.76
C LEU A 36 12.18 -6.05 -1.20
N THR A 37 12.87 -5.62 -2.27
CA THR A 37 13.99 -6.38 -2.86
C THR A 37 15.28 -5.58 -3.01
N ASP A 38 15.25 -4.44 -3.70
CA ASP A 38 16.46 -3.75 -4.19
C ASP A 38 16.65 -2.36 -3.56
N HIS A 39 15.59 -1.76 -3.03
CA HIS A 39 15.54 -0.41 -2.48
C HIS A 39 15.16 -0.41 -0.99
N TYR A 40 15.68 -1.39 -0.26
CA TYR A 40 15.39 -1.64 1.17
C TYR A 40 16.21 -0.77 2.14
N GLY A 41 17.07 0.11 1.65
CA GLY A 41 17.97 0.89 2.51
C GLY A 41 17.23 1.88 3.39
N ASN A 42 17.84 2.20 4.54
CA ASN A 42 17.29 3.18 5.47
C ASN A 42 17.19 4.58 4.82
N PRO A 43 16.00 5.21 4.74
CA PRO A 43 15.83 6.53 4.12
C PRO A 43 16.59 7.66 4.83
N SER A 44 17.02 7.47 6.07
CA SER A 44 17.88 8.42 6.79
C SER A 44 19.35 8.36 6.36
N SER A 45 19.76 7.30 5.65
CA SER A 45 21.11 7.18 5.11
C SER A 45 21.28 8.07 3.88
N LEU A 46 22.34 8.88 3.87
CA LEU A 46 22.66 9.79 2.77
C LEU A 46 23.40 9.10 1.58
N HIS A 47 23.79 7.84 1.75
CA HIS A 47 24.49 7.09 0.70
C HIS A 47 23.52 6.40 -0.27
N TRP A 48 24.07 5.85 -1.35
CA TRP A 48 23.33 5.26 -2.48
C TRP A 48 22.19 4.31 -2.08
N ALA A 49 22.35 3.49 -1.03
CA ALA A 49 21.32 2.55 -0.63
C ALA A 49 20.07 3.20 0.02
N GLY A 50 20.20 4.38 0.66
CA GLY A 50 19.07 5.05 1.34
C GLY A 50 18.29 6.02 0.45
N VAL A 51 18.96 6.60 -0.56
CA VAL A 51 18.39 7.61 -1.46
C VAL A 51 17.09 7.15 -2.15
N PRO A 52 16.98 5.91 -2.69
CA PRO A 52 15.74 5.45 -3.34
C PRO A 52 14.54 5.42 -2.39
N ALA A 53 14.71 4.88 -1.18
CA ALA A 53 13.65 4.81 -0.18
C ALA A 53 13.21 6.21 0.28
N LYS A 54 14.18 7.12 0.49
CA LYS A 54 13.87 8.52 0.85
C LYS A 54 13.03 9.20 -0.22
N LYS A 55 13.43 9.07 -1.49
CA LYS A 55 12.69 9.66 -2.62
C LYS A 55 11.25 9.14 -2.70
N ALA A 56 11.06 7.84 -2.47
CA ALA A 56 9.74 7.22 -2.49
C ALA A 56 8.81 7.74 -1.39
N VAL A 57 9.33 7.94 -0.17
CA VAL A 57 8.56 8.51 0.94
C VAL A 57 8.14 9.95 0.63
N GLU A 58 9.03 10.77 0.08
CA GLU A 58 8.70 12.15 -0.30
C GLU A 58 7.69 12.22 -1.46
N GLU A 59 7.79 11.33 -2.44
CA GLU A 59 6.81 11.21 -3.51
C GLU A 59 5.44 10.78 -2.99
N ALA A 60 5.39 9.79 -2.08
CA ALA A 60 4.15 9.37 -1.43
C ALA A 60 3.52 10.51 -0.62
N ARG A 61 4.33 11.30 0.09
CA ARG A 61 3.87 12.48 0.84
C ARG A 61 3.19 13.49 -0.07
N ALA A 62 3.83 13.81 -1.21
CA ALA A 62 3.28 14.73 -2.19
C ALA A 62 1.97 14.20 -2.83
N GLN A 63 1.88 12.90 -3.10
CA GLN A 63 0.67 12.28 -3.64
C GLN A 63 -0.51 12.36 -2.66
N VAL A 64 -0.28 12.01 -1.38
CA VAL A 64 -1.31 12.10 -0.33
C VAL A 64 -1.76 13.54 -0.15
N ALA A 65 -0.82 14.48 -0.08
CA ALA A 65 -1.12 15.90 0.02
C ALA A 65 -1.95 16.42 -1.16
N GLY A 66 -1.63 15.99 -2.39
CA GLY A 66 -2.40 16.33 -3.59
C GLY A 66 -3.84 15.80 -3.57
N ILE A 67 -4.06 14.60 -3.03
CA ILE A 67 -5.41 14.02 -2.86
C ILE A 67 -6.21 14.80 -1.81
N LEU A 68 -5.55 15.22 -0.73
CA LEU A 68 -6.19 15.95 0.38
C LEU A 68 -6.31 17.46 0.14
N GLY A 69 -5.57 18.01 -0.82
CA GLY A 69 -5.51 19.45 -1.08
C GLY A 69 -4.77 20.25 0.00
N CYS A 70 -3.78 19.66 0.64
CA CYS A 70 -2.99 20.29 1.71
C CYS A 70 -1.51 20.44 1.32
N ASP A 71 -0.72 21.12 2.15
CA ASP A 71 0.72 21.19 1.96
C ASP A 71 1.36 19.83 2.31
N PRO A 72 2.37 19.34 1.54
CA PRO A 72 3.06 18.09 1.86
C PRO A 72 3.62 18.03 3.27
N THR A 73 4.04 19.15 3.86
CA THR A 73 4.58 19.21 5.23
C THR A 73 3.54 18.92 6.31
N GLU A 74 2.25 18.96 5.97
CA GLU A 74 1.15 18.60 6.88
C GLU A 74 0.90 17.08 6.93
N VAL A 75 1.43 16.31 5.98
CA VAL A 75 1.27 14.85 5.94
C VAL A 75 2.35 14.19 6.80
N VAL A 76 1.94 13.41 7.81
CA VAL A 76 2.82 12.58 8.66
C VAL A 76 2.41 11.12 8.50
N PHE A 77 3.39 10.24 8.27
CA PHE A 77 3.21 8.78 8.17
C PHE A 77 3.50 8.09 9.50
#